data_AF-A0A943JTF9-F1
#
_entry.id   AF-A0A943JTF9-F1
#
_cell.length_a   1.000
_cell.length_b   1.000
_cell.length_c   1.000
_cell.angle_alpha   90.00
_cell.angle_beta   90.00
_cell.angle_gamma   90.00
#
_symmetry.space_group_name_H-M   'P 1'
#
loop_
_entity.id
_entity.type
_entity.pdbx_description
1 polymer ?
#
loop_
_entity_poly.entity_id
_entity_poly.type
_entity_poly.pdbx_seq_one_letter_code
_entity_poly.pdbx_strand_id
1 'polypeptide(L)' 'MMIRDINAQVEKAISEIEMRYSKGLKFTIYDLLATQSCEGASNFSLYKNSLQAKLSPRRVAQLHSTRDGINTYIKL' A
#
# COMPACT_ATOMS: atom_id res chain seq x y z
N MET A 1 17.33 8.64 -1.98
CA MET A 1 17.46 7.15 -2.02
C MET A 1 16.51 6.60 -3.08
N MET A 2 16.73 5.41 -3.63
CA MET A 2 15.81 4.76 -4.60
C MET A 2 15.45 3.36 -4.10
N ILE A 3 14.18 2.98 -4.26
CA ILE A 3 13.72 1.61 -4.00
C ILE A 3 14.33 0.71 -5.09
N ARG A 4 15.24 -0.17 -4.69
CA ARG A 4 15.94 -1.08 -5.61
C ARG A 4 15.02 -2.16 -6.18
N ASP A 5 14.17 -2.72 -5.34
CA ASP A 5 13.21 -3.75 -5.72
C ASP A 5 11.80 -3.32 -5.29
N ILE A 6 11.08 -2.70 -6.21
CA ILE A 6 9.71 -2.23 -5.99
C ILE A 6 8.78 -3.42 -5.72
N ASN A 7 8.97 -4.53 -6.46
CA ASN A 7 8.09 -5.68 -6.33
C ASN A 7 8.20 -6.30 -4.94
N ALA A 8 9.42 -6.52 -4.44
CA ALA A 8 9.62 -7.05 -3.10
C ALA A 8 9.01 -6.14 -2.01
N GLN A 9 9.14 -4.82 -2.14
CA GLN A 9 8.53 -3.90 -1.17
C GLN A 9 7.00 -3.91 -1.23
N VAL A 10 6.43 -4.01 -2.43
CA VAL A 10 4.98 -4.15 -2.61
C VAL A 10 4.48 -5.46 -1.99
N GLU A 11 5.18 -6.57 -2.16
CA GLU A 11 4.79 -7.85 -1.53
C GLU A 11 4.85 -7.74 0.00
N LYS A 12 5.87 -7.09 0.57
CA LYS A 12 5.94 -6.84 2.02
C LYS A 12 4.75 -6.02 2.53
N ALA A 13 4.36 -4.98 1.80
CA ALA A 13 3.20 -4.15 2.15
C ALA A 13 1.90 -4.95 2.09
N ILE A 14 1.74 -5.82 1.08
CA ILE A 14 0.58 -6.72 0.98
C ILE A 14 0.54 -7.69 2.16
N SER A 15 1.66 -8.35 2.48
CA SER A 15 1.74 -9.26 3.63
C SER A 15 1.45 -8.53 4.95
N GLU A 16 1.92 -7.29 5.11
CA GLU A 16 1.59 -6.47 6.27
C GLU A 16 0.07 -6.23 6.37
N ILE A 17 -0.58 -5.87 5.26
CA ILE A 17 -2.03 -5.65 5.23
C ILE A 17 -2.78 -6.93 5.65
N GLU A 18 -2.40 -8.07 5.09
CA GLU A 18 -3.05 -9.36 5.38
C GLU A 18 -2.84 -9.81 6.83
N MET A 19 -1.68 -9.56 7.43
CA MET A 19 -1.39 -9.95 8.81
C MET A 19 -1.97 -9.00 9.85
N ARG A 20 -2.01 -7.69 9.57
CA ARG A 20 -2.31 -6.67 10.59
C ARG A 20 -3.73 -6.13 10.53
N TYR A 21 -4.39 -6.16 9.37
CA TYR A 21 -5.70 -5.56 9.20
C TYR A 21 -6.78 -6.62 9.08
N SER A 22 -7.75 -6.58 10.00
CA SER A 22 -8.98 -7.36 9.90
C SER A 22 -9.91 -6.82 8.82
N LYS A 23 -10.79 -7.68 8.29
CA LYS A 23 -11.81 -7.31 7.32
C LYS A 23 -12.65 -6.12 7.79
N GLY A 24 -12.88 -5.16 6.90
CA GLY A 24 -13.63 -3.94 7.17
C GLY A 24 -12.82 -2.80 7.80
N LEU A 25 -11.58 -3.05 8.24
CA LEU A 25 -10.70 -1.99 8.72
C LEU A 25 -10.24 -1.10 7.58
N LYS A 26 -10.17 0.21 7.87
CA LYS A 26 -9.72 1.24 6.94
C LYS A 26 -8.28 1.61 7.21
N PHE A 27 -7.54 1.91 6.15
CA PHE A 27 -6.13 2.30 6.23
C PHE A 27 -5.72 3.10 4.99
N THR A 28 -4.64 3.86 5.10
CA THR A 28 -3.91 4.45 3.99
C THR A 28 -2.62 3.68 3.79
N ILE A 29 -2.01 3.79 2.61
CA ILE A 29 -0.70 3.14 2.39
C ILE A 29 0.39 3.70 3.33
N TYR A 30 0.23 4.93 3.82
CA TYR A 30 1.17 5.60 4.73
C TYR A 30 1.14 5.03 6.15
N ASP A 31 0.05 4.33 6.52
CA ASP A 31 -0.06 3.63 7.80
C ASP A 31 0.75 2.33 7.84
N LEU A 32 1.25 1.86 6.68
CA LEU A 32 2.03 0.63 6.58
C LEU A 32 3.50 0.89 6.91
N LEU A 33 4.08 0.07 7.79
CA LEU A 33 5.52 0.14 8.09
C LEU A 33 6.37 -0.13 6.85
N ALA A 34 5.93 -1.03 5.97
CA ALA A 34 6.60 -1.27 4.69
C ALA A 34 6.72 0.02 3.85
N THR A 35 5.69 0.87 3.87
CA THR A 35 5.68 2.15 3.15
C THR A 35 6.60 3.19 3.78
N GLN A 36 6.67 3.27 5.12
CA GLN A 36 7.54 4.23 5.82
C GLN A 36 9.01 4.05 5.44
N SER A 37 9.44 2.80 5.19
CA SER A 37 10.81 2.51 4.73
C SER A 37 11.13 3.06 3.32
N CYS A 38 10.10 3.48 2.56
CA CYS A 38 10.19 3.88 1.16
C CYS A 38 9.82 5.36 0.92
N GLU A 39 9.25 6.06 1.89
CA GLU A 39 8.63 7.40 1.71
C GLU A 39 9.61 8.47 1.19
N GLY A 40 10.90 8.39 1.54
CA GLY A 40 11.94 9.30 1.05
C GLY A 40 12.57 8.91 -0.29
N ALA A 41 12.05 7.91 -0.98
CA ALA A 41 12.64 7.44 -2.23
C ALA A 41 12.18 8.25 -3.45
N SER A 42 13.09 8.54 -4.38
CA SER A 42 12.79 9.30 -5.60
C SER A 42 11.78 8.60 -6.52
N ASN A 43 11.66 7.28 -6.40
CA ASN A 43 10.71 6.45 -7.15
C ASN A 43 9.54 5.95 -6.29
N PHE A 44 9.22 6.63 -5.19
CA PHE A 44 8.11 6.26 -4.31
C PHE A 44 6.75 6.21 -5.04
N SER A 45 6.55 7.09 -6.02
CA SER A 45 5.33 7.08 -6.86
C SER A 45 5.14 5.76 -7.61
N LEU A 46 6.22 5.12 -8.06
CA LEU A 46 6.15 3.80 -8.70
C LEU A 46 5.71 2.73 -7.70
N TYR A 47 6.27 2.74 -6.48
CA TYR A 47 5.82 1.85 -5.41
C TYR A 47 4.33 2.04 -5.08
N LYS A 48 3.88 3.29 -4.90
CA LYS A 48 2.48 3.63 -4.65
C LYS A 48 1.59 3.05 -5.75
N ASN A 49 1.89 3.34 -7.01
CA ASN A 49 1.09 2.88 -8.15
C ASN A 49 1.08 1.35 -8.26
N SER A 50 2.23 0.70 -8.07
CA SER A 50 2.35 -0.76 -8.11
C SER A 50 1.59 -1.45 -6.98
N LEU A 51 1.64 -0.92 -5.76
CA LEU A 51 0.86 -1.45 -4.64
C LEU A 51 -0.64 -1.34 -4.93
N GLN A 52 -1.10 -0.15 -5.33
CA GLN A 52 -2.50 0.10 -5.64
C GLN A 52 -3.04 -0.83 -6.74
N ALA A 53 -2.24 -1.06 -7.79
CA ALA A 53 -2.61 -1.97 -8.88
C ALA A 53 -2.76 -3.42 -8.44
N LYS A 54 -2.14 -3.85 -7.32
CA LYS A 54 -2.23 -5.23 -6.81
C LYS A 54 -3.33 -5.45 -5.77
N LEU A 55 -3.74 -4.41 -5.03
CA LEU A 55 -4.69 -4.56 -3.92
C LEU A 55 -6.06 -5.12 -4.34
N SER A 56 -6.64 -4.55 -5.40
CA SER A 56 -7.98 -4.95 -5.87
C SER A 56 -7.99 -6.31 -6.58
N PRO A 57 -7.10 -6.58 -7.58
CA PRO A 57 -7.07 -7.89 -8.26
C PRO A 57 -6.81 -9.06 -7.31
N ARG A 58 -6.01 -8.85 -6.26
CA ARG A 58 -5.74 -9.88 -5.24
C ARG A 58 -6.80 -9.96 -4.14
N ARG A 59 -7.84 -9.13 -4.21
CA ARG A 59 -8.90 -9.01 -3.18
C ARG A 59 -8.34 -8.78 -1.77
N VAL A 60 -7.23 -8.07 -1.67
CA VAL A 60 -6.59 -7.73 -0.39
C VAL A 60 -7.35 -6.57 0.24
N ALA A 61 -7.54 -5.48 -0.51
CA ALA A 61 -8.26 -4.31 -0.08
C ALA A 61 -8.89 -3.59 -1.28
N GLN A 62 -9.95 -2.83 -1.04
CA GLN A 62 -10.60 -1.99 -2.06
C GLN A 62 -10.45 -0.51 -1.73
N LEU A 63 -10.43 0.34 -2.75
CA LEU A 63 -10.46 1.79 -2.56
C LEU A 63 -11.79 2.17 -1.90
N HIS A 64 -11.73 2.84 -0.75
CA HIS A 64 -12.89 3.29 0.00
C HIS A 64 -13.21 4.76 -0.29
N SER A 65 -12.18 5.61 -0.31
CA SER A 65 -12.32 7.03 -0.62
C SER A 65 -10.98 7.65 -1.00
N THR A 66 -11.05 8.79 -1.68
CA THR A 66 -9.88 9.64 -1.98
C THR A 66 -10.16 11.03 -1.44
N ARG A 67 -9.24 11.57 -0.64
CA ARG A 67 -9.31 12.93 -0.09
C ARG A 67 -7.92 13.56 -0.16
N ASP A 68 -7.82 14.76 -0.73
CA ASP A 68 -6.57 15.52 -0.85
C ASP A 68 -5.41 14.71 -1.47
N GLY A 69 -5.71 13.84 -2.45
CA GLY A 69 -4.71 12.97 -3.12
C GLY A 69 -4.27 11.74 -2.32
N ILE A 70 -4.84 11.54 -1.13
CA ILE A 70 -4.61 10.37 -0.28
C ILE A 70 -5.77 9.39 -0.46
N ASN A 71 -5.42 8.15 -0.79
CA ASN A 71 -6.37 7.05 -0.93
C ASN A 71 -6.51 6.32 0.39
N THR A 72 -7.74 6.23 0.88
CA THR A 72 -8.14 5.34 1.97
C THR A 72 -8.67 4.05 1.39
N TYR A 73 -8.17 2.93 1.89
CA TYR A 73 -8.55 1.58 1.53
C TYR A 73 -9.35 0.95 2.66
N ILE A 74 -10.20 -0.02 2.32
CA ILE A 74 -10.86 -0.90 3.29
C ILE A 74 -10.47 -2.35 3.00
N LYS A 75 -10.04 -3.06 4.04
CA LYS A 75 -9.66 -4.49 3.96
C LYS A 75 -10.87 -5.33 3.57
N LEU A 76 -10.68 -6.19 2.56
CA LEU A 76 -11.68 -7.14 2.07
C LEU A 76 -11.71 -8.44 2.86
#